data_AF-A0A2S5LYP6-F1
#
_entry.id   AF-A0A2S5LYP6-F1
#
_cell.length_a   1.000
_cell.length_b   1.000
_cell.length_c   1.000
_cell.angle_alpha   90.00
_cell.angle_beta   90.00
_cell.angle_gamma   90.00
#
_symmetry.space_group_name_H-M   'P 1'
#
loop_
_entity.id
_entity.type
_entity.pdbx_description
1 polymer ?
#
loop_
_entity_poly.entity_id
_entity_poly.type
_entity_poly.pdbx_seq_one_letter_code
_entity_poly.pdbx_strand_id
1 'polypeptide(L)'
;MHLIAFKKKSNIEVMEYLSAKILRERKKRKLTQAQFAKLANIPLRTYKRFEQDCNGSLNNFISVLKAFDKTNFLQAIFIEESLQKRPTPIDVIFEAKRKSLSRD
;
A
#
# COMPACT_ATOMS: atom_id res chain seq x y z
N MET A 1 4.04 -4.97 13.87
CA MET A 1 3.97 -3.88 12.86
C MET A 1 3.00 -2.84 13.37
N HIS A 2 3.44 -1.60 13.62
CA HIS A 2 2.50 -0.52 13.92
C HIS A 2 1.73 -0.15 12.65
N LEU A 3 0.40 -0.25 12.70
CA LEU A 3 -0.49 0.41 11.74
C LEU A 3 -0.28 1.92 11.92
N ILE A 4 0.36 2.55 10.96
CA ILE A 4 0.49 4.01 10.94
C ILE A 4 -0.85 4.57 10.48
N ALA A 5 -1.49 5.37 11.34
CA ALA A 5 -2.70 6.08 10.99
C ALA A 5 -2.35 7.26 10.07
N PHE A 6 -2.40 7.04 8.74
CA PHE A 6 -2.16 8.11 7.76
C PHE A 6 -3.24 9.19 7.75
N LYS A 7 -4.41 8.96 8.36
CA LYS A 7 -5.53 9.91 8.41
C LYS A 7 -5.17 11.29 8.97
N LYS A 8 -4.19 11.38 9.88
CA LYS A 8 -3.75 12.65 10.50
C LYS A 8 -2.41 13.14 9.96
N LYS A 9 -1.83 12.46 8.97
CA LYS A 9 -0.52 12.77 8.41
C LYS A 9 -0.66 13.71 7.23
N SER A 10 0.24 14.68 7.14
CA SER A 10 0.38 15.52 5.96
C SER A 10 0.83 14.70 4.76
N ASN A 11 0.59 15.21 3.54
CA ASN A 11 1.04 14.55 2.31
C ASN A 11 2.56 14.31 2.32
N ILE A 12 3.33 15.27 2.83
CA ILE A 12 4.80 15.17 2.93
C ILE A 12 5.19 13.97 3.80
N GLU A 13 4.60 13.83 4.99
CA GLU A 13 4.89 12.70 5.89
C GLU A 13 4.54 11.34 5.26
N VAL A 14 3.45 11.28 4.48
CA VAL A 14 3.08 10.05 3.74
C VAL A 14 4.10 9.75 2.64
N MET A 15 4.53 10.77 1.89
CA MET A 15 5.53 10.63 0.82
C MET A 15 6.89 10.20 1.38
N GLU A 16 7.33 10.77 2.51
CA GLU A 16 8.55 10.36 3.21
C GLU A 16 8.48 8.91 3.68
N TYR A 17 7.35 8.51 4.26
CA TYR A 17 7.14 7.13 4.67
C TYR A 17 7.27 6.15 3.48
N LEU A 18 6.60 6.46 2.36
CA LEU A 18 6.63 5.63 1.16
C LEU A 18 8.04 5.56 0.57
N SER A 19 8.73 6.69 0.48
CA SER A 19 10.11 6.76 -0.04
C SER A 19 11.08 5.98 0.84
N ALA A 20 10.96 6.08 2.16
CA ALA A 20 11.75 5.28 3.11
C ALA A 20 11.45 3.77 3.01
N LYS A 21 10.22 3.38 2.66
CA LYS A 21 9.87 1.98 2.39
C LYS A 21 10.52 1.48 1.11
N ILE A 22 10.45 2.27 0.04
CA ILE A 22 11.05 1.95 -1.26
C ILE A 22 12.57 1.83 -1.15
N LEU A 23 13.22 2.75 -0.45
CA LEU A 23 14.65 2.71 -0.13
C LEU A 23 15.04 1.41 0.58
N ARG A 24 14.28 1.04 1.62
CA ARG A 24 14.52 -0.20 2.36
C ARG A 24 14.35 -1.44 1.49
N GLU A 25 13.32 -1.50 0.66
CA GLU A 25 13.10 -2.62 -0.25
C GLU A 25 14.20 -2.73 -1.31
N ARG A 26 14.66 -1.62 -1.90
CA ARG A 26 15.82 -1.65 -2.81
C ARG A 26 17.07 -2.16 -2.11
N LYS A 27 17.38 -1.62 -0.92
CA LYS A 27 18.56 -2.03 -0.15
C LYS A 27 18.52 -3.51 0.24
N LYS A 28 17.34 -4.05 0.61
CA LYS A 28 17.16 -5.50 0.87
C LYS A 28 17.51 -6.36 -0.34
N ARG A 29 17.18 -5.89 -1.56
CA ARG A 29 17.56 -6.55 -2.82
C ARG A 29 19.02 -6.32 -3.22
N LYS A 30 19.80 -5.58 -2.43
CA LYS A 30 21.21 -5.23 -2.68
C LYS A 30 21.45 -4.52 -4.02
N LEU A 31 20.46 -3.80 -4.52
CA LEU A 31 20.55 -3.07 -5.78
C LEU A 31 21.07 -1.64 -5.55
N THR A 32 21.98 -1.18 -6.40
CA THR A 32 22.33 0.25 -6.48
C THR A 32 21.17 1.07 -7.06
N GLN A 33 21.21 2.39 -6.89
CA GLN A 33 20.21 3.26 -7.51
C GLN A 33 20.20 3.14 -9.05
N ALA A 34 21.37 2.98 -9.67
CA ALA A 34 21.50 2.82 -11.11
C ALA A 34 20.88 1.49 -11.59
N GLN A 35 21.17 0.39 -10.88
CA GLN A 35 20.60 -0.91 -11.20
C GLN A 35 19.08 -0.90 -11.05
N PHE A 36 18.58 -0.30 -9.97
CA PHE A 36 17.13 -0.24 -9.74
C PHE A 36 16.43 0.69 -10.74
N ALA A 37 17.01 1.85 -11.06
CA ALA A 37 16.46 2.75 -12.08
C ALA A 37 16.34 2.05 -13.45
N LYS A 38 17.36 1.27 -13.83
CA LYS A 38 17.33 0.43 -15.03
C LYS A 38 16.22 -0.61 -14.96
N LEU A 39 16.07 -1.32 -13.84
CA LEU A 39 15.01 -2.31 -13.63
C LEU A 39 13.61 -1.69 -13.73
N ALA A 40 13.43 -0.50 -13.16
CA ALA A 40 12.17 0.25 -13.19
C ALA A 40 11.93 0.98 -14.52
N ASN A 41 12.87 0.91 -15.47
CA ASN A 41 12.81 1.62 -16.75
C ASN A 41 12.53 3.13 -16.58
N ILE A 42 13.24 3.77 -15.64
CA ILE A 42 13.17 5.21 -15.43
C ILE A 42 14.58 5.84 -15.41
N PRO A 43 14.73 7.12 -15.81
CA PRO A 43 16.02 7.78 -15.73
C PRO A 43 16.59 7.78 -14.31
N LEU A 44 17.90 7.56 -14.16
CA LEU A 44 18.56 7.54 -12.85
C LEU A 44 18.32 8.84 -12.06
N ARG A 45 18.36 9.99 -12.74
CA ARG A 45 18.06 11.28 -12.10
C ARG A 45 16.65 11.30 -11.49
N THR A 46 15.68 10.76 -12.21
CA THR A 46 14.29 10.63 -11.74
C THR A 46 14.20 9.72 -10.51
N TYR A 47 14.88 8.57 -10.54
CA TYR A 47 14.88 7.67 -9.40
C TYR A 47 15.59 8.25 -8.16
N LYS A 48 16.70 8.96 -8.35
CA LYS A 48 17.38 9.66 -7.25
C LYS A 48 16.47 10.69 -6.59
N ARG A 49 15.81 11.53 -7.39
CA ARG A 49 14.84 12.52 -6.90
C ARG A 49 13.69 11.86 -6.14
N PHE A 50 13.22 10.72 -6.67
CA PHE A 50 12.17 9.94 -6.04
C PHE A 50 12.57 9.42 -4.65
N GLU A 51 13.80 8.88 -4.51
CA GLU A 51 14.30 8.38 -3.22
C GLU A 51 14.71 9.49 -2.24
N GLN A 52 15.26 10.61 -2.72
CA GLN A 52 15.85 11.67 -1.89
C GLN A 52 14.84 12.76 -1.53
N ASP A 53 14.13 13.27 -2.52
CA ASP A 53 13.21 14.41 -2.35
C ASP A 53 11.78 13.95 -2.11
N CYS A 54 11.56 12.64 -2.03
CA CYS A 54 10.25 12.01 -1.91
C CYS A 54 9.26 12.46 -3.00
N ASN A 55 9.77 12.82 -4.19
CA ASN A 55 9.00 13.48 -5.23
C ASN A 55 9.06 12.74 -6.57
N GLY A 56 7.90 12.46 -7.14
CA GLY A 56 7.76 11.91 -8.49
C GLY A 56 6.31 11.89 -8.93
N SER A 57 6.09 11.65 -10.23
CA SER A 57 4.75 11.46 -10.77
C SER A 57 4.18 10.10 -10.34
N LEU A 58 2.85 9.96 -10.44
CA LEU A 58 2.18 8.66 -10.27
C LEU A 58 2.78 7.60 -11.22
N ASN A 59 3.12 7.98 -12.44
CA ASN A 59 3.76 7.07 -13.41
C ASN A 59 5.09 6.52 -12.87
N ASN A 60 5.95 7.38 -12.29
CA ASN A 60 7.20 6.94 -11.69
C ASN A 60 6.94 5.95 -10.53
N PHE A 61 5.95 6.25 -9.69
CA PHE A 61 5.58 5.36 -8.59
C PHE A 61 5.12 3.98 -9.08
N ILE A 62 4.27 3.94 -10.12
CA ILE A 62 3.84 2.67 -10.73
C ILE A 62 5.02 1.90 -11.32
N SER A 63 5.95 2.56 -12.03
CA SER A 63 7.17 1.92 -12.54
C SER A 63 8.03 1.32 -11.43
N VAL A 64 8.18 2.03 -10.30
CA VAL A 64 8.88 1.51 -9.12
C VAL A 64 8.16 0.30 -8.52
N LEU A 65 6.84 0.33 -8.42
CA LEU A 65 6.06 -0.82 -7.92
C LEU A 65 6.14 -2.03 -8.85
N LYS A 66 6.16 -1.82 -10.18
CA LYS A 66 6.38 -2.88 -11.17
C LYS A 66 7.75 -3.51 -10.98
N ALA A 67 8.80 -2.71 -10.81
CA ALA A 67 10.16 -3.20 -10.54
C ALA A 67 10.27 -4.01 -9.23
N PHE A 68 9.34 -3.78 -8.29
CA PHE A 68 9.24 -4.57 -7.06
C PHE A 68 8.32 -5.80 -7.18
N ASP A 69 7.66 -6.02 -8.32
CA ASP A 69 6.60 -7.03 -8.47
C ASP A 69 5.46 -6.85 -7.46
N LYS A 70 5.14 -5.58 -7.13
CA LYS A 70 4.15 -5.21 -6.10
C LYS A 70 2.89 -4.56 -6.66
N THR A 71 2.70 -4.51 -7.97
CA THR A 71 1.49 -3.92 -8.57
C THR A 71 0.21 -4.65 -8.19
N ASN A 72 0.27 -5.94 -7.87
CA ASN A 72 -0.91 -6.71 -7.45
C ASN A 72 -1.51 -6.17 -6.14
N PHE A 73 -0.72 -5.49 -5.31
CA PHE A 73 -1.20 -4.86 -4.07
C PHE A 73 -1.94 -3.53 -4.32
N LEU A 74 -1.92 -2.97 -5.53
CA LEU A 74 -2.67 -1.74 -5.83
C LEU A 74 -4.18 -1.95 -5.71
N GLN A 75 -4.67 -3.14 -6.04
CA GLN A 75 -6.07 -3.51 -5.85
C GLN A 75 -6.49 -3.42 -4.38
N ALA A 76 -5.55 -3.65 -3.46
CA ALA A 76 -5.80 -3.57 -2.03
C ALA A 76 -6.06 -2.13 -1.53
N ILE A 77 -5.67 -1.12 -2.30
CA ILE A 77 -5.84 0.30 -1.94
C ILE A 77 -7.32 0.70 -1.98
N PHE A 78 -8.10 0.08 -2.87
CA PHE A 78 -9.50 0.42 -3.12
C PHE A 78 -10.47 -0.70 -2.74
N ILE A 79 -10.08 -1.62 -1.84
CA ILE A 79 -11.01 -2.65 -1.35
C ILE A 79 -12.20 -1.94 -0.74
N GLU A 80 -13.40 -2.18 -1.26
CA GLU A 80 -14.64 -1.69 -0.67
C GLU A 80 -14.74 -2.20 0.77
N GLU A 81 -14.95 -1.28 1.71
CA GLU A 81 -15.15 -1.60 3.13
C GLU A 81 -16.30 -2.61 3.35
N SER A 82 -17.20 -2.75 2.37
CA SER A 82 -18.31 -3.71 2.33
C SER A 82 -17.86 -5.17 2.44
N LEU A 83 -16.63 -5.52 2.05
CA LEU A 83 -16.09 -6.89 2.15
C LEU A 83 -15.44 -7.21 3.50
N GLN A 84 -15.30 -6.22 4.40
CA GLN A 84 -14.65 -6.42 5.71
C GLN A 84 -15.56 -7.02 6.78
N LYS A 85 -16.88 -7.06 6.58
CA LYS A 85 -17.81 -7.76 7.48
C LYS A 85 -18.30 -9.06 6.85
N ARG A 86 -17.46 -10.09 6.84
CA ARG A 86 -18.04 -11.45 6.88
C ARG A 86 -18.63 -11.59 8.29
N PRO A 87 -19.95 -11.84 8.44
CA PRO A 87 -20.53 -12.03 9.76
C PRO A 87 -19.76 -13.15 10.46
N THR A 88 -19.30 -12.88 11.67
CA THR A 88 -18.67 -13.92 12.47
C THR A 88 -19.71 -15.01 12.75
N PRO A 89 -19.30 -16.26 13.05
CA PRO A 89 -20.26 -17.29 13.46
C PRO A 89 -21.19 -16.82 14.59
N ILE A 90 -20.69 -15.97 15.49
CA ILE A 90 -21.45 -15.36 16.57
C ILE A 90 -22.51 -14.38 16.03
N ASP A 91 -22.18 -13.54 15.04
CA ASP A 91 -23.14 -12.63 14.40
C ASP A 91 -24.26 -13.42 13.72
N VAL A 92 -23.93 -14.52 13.03
CA VAL A 92 -24.92 -15.41 12.39
C VAL A 92 -25.85 -16.04 13.44
N ILE A 93 -25.31 -16.47 14.58
CA ILE A 93 -26.10 -17.04 15.69
C ILE A 93 -27.03 -15.99 16.30
N PHE A 94 -26.56 -14.77 16.54
CA PHE A 94 -27.39 -13.69 17.08
C PHE A 94 -28.50 -13.27 16.12
N GLU A 95 -28.23 -13.22 14.82
CA GLU A 95 -29.25 -12.93 13.80
C GLU A 95 -30.31 -14.04 13.70
N ALA A 96 -29.91 -15.31 13.75
CA ALA A 96 -30.84 -16.44 13.76
C ALA A 96 -31.75 -16.38 14.99
N LYS A 97 -31.19 -16.07 16.17
CA LYS A 97 -31.94 -15.95 17.42
C LYS A 97 -32.90 -14.75 17.41
N ARG A 98 -32.51 -13.62 16.82
CA ARG A 98 -33.41 -12.47 16.64
C ARG A 98 -34.59 -12.79 15.72
N LYS A 99 -34.37 -13.51 14.62
CA LYS A 99 -35.44 -13.91 13.69
C LYS A 99 -36.42 -14.93 14.28
N SER A 100 -35.97 -15.79 15.20
CA SER A 100 -36.87 -16.71 15.91
C SER A 100 -37.74 -16.02 16.96
N LEU A 101 -37.28 -14.92 17.54
CA LEU A 101 -38.00 -14.13 18.56
C LEU A 101 -39.02 -13.13 17.97
N SER A 102 -38.95 -12.85 16.66
CA SER A 102 -39.84 -11.92 15.97
C SER A 102 -40.93 -12.64 15.15
N ARG A 103 -41.16 -13.93 15.39
CA ARG A 103 -42.12 -14.79 14.66
C ARG A 103 -43.33 -15.21 15.51
N ASP A 104 -43.47 -14.63 16.70
CA ASP A 104 -44.66 -14.66 17.55
C ASP A 104 -45.37 -13.31 17.47
#